data_AF-A0A2R7P8T9-F1
#
_entry.id   AF-A0A2R7P8T9-F1
#
_cell.length_a   1.000
_cell.length_b   1.000
_cell.length_c   1.000
_cell.angle_alpha   90.00
_cell.angle_beta   90.00
_cell.angle_gamma   90.00
#
_symmetry.space_group_name_H-M   'P 1'
#
loop_
_entity.id
_entity.type
_entity.pdbx_description
1 polymer ?
#
loop_
_entity_poly.entity_id
_entity_poly.type
_entity_poly.pdbx_seq_one_letter_code
_entity_poly.pdbx_strand_id
1 'polypeptide(L)' 'MLWIAIAVIVGYFGITVLGIPKIASGKQEDLVFGIIILFVLMPIISGGMAIFGYYALKGEYSDDKI' A
#
# COMPACT_ATOMS: atom_id res chain seq x y z
N MET A 1 -0.64 11.71 -10.91
CA MET A 1 -1.90 11.59 -10.14
C MET A 1 -2.41 10.15 -10.07
N LEU A 2 -2.42 9.40 -11.19
CA LEU A 2 -2.85 8.00 -11.25
C LEU A 2 -2.26 7.12 -10.13
N TRP A 3 -0.95 7.16 -9.93
CA TRP A 3 -0.25 6.35 -8.92
C TRP A 3 -0.67 6.63 -7.48
N ILE A 4 -1.00 7.89 -7.15
CA ILE A 4 -1.47 8.26 -5.82
C ILE A 4 -2.91 7.77 -5.61
N ALA A 5 -3.76 7.86 -6.64
CA ALA A 5 -5.13 7.32 -6.56
C ALA A 5 -5.12 5.79 -6.36
N ILE A 6 -4.25 5.08 -7.08
CA ILE A 6 -4.06 3.63 -6.92
C ILE A 6 -3.53 3.32 -5.52
N ALA A 7 -2.56 4.09 -5.01
CA ALA A 7 -2.04 3.91 -3.65
C ALA A 7 -3.15 4.00 -2.59
N VAL A 8 -4.05 4.98 -2.71
CA VAL A 8 -5.19 5.13 -1.78
C VAL A 8 -6.15 3.94 -1.86
N ILE A 9 -6.50 3.49 -3.08
CA ILE A 9 -7.42 2.36 -3.28
C ILE A 9 -6.82 1.06 -2.73
N VAL A 10 -5.55 0.78 -3.05
CA VAL A 10 -4.84 -0.40 -2.57
C VAL A 10 -4.66 -0.34 -1.05
N GLY A 11 -4.32 0.84 -0.51
CA GLY A 11 -4.29 1.12 0.91
C GLY A 11 -5.58 0.73 1.62
N TYR A 12 -6.71 1.24 1.12
CA TYR A 12 -8.04 0.95 1.65
C TYR A 12 -8.37 -0.54 1.61
N PHE A 13 -8.19 -1.19 0.45
CA PHE A 13 -8.50 -2.62 0.29
C PHE A 13 -7.61 -3.50 1.18
N GLY A 14 -6.32 -3.19 1.22
CA GLY A 14 -5.34 -3.90 2.04
C GLY A 14 -5.62 -3.82 3.54
N ILE A 15 -6.11 -2.68 4.02
CA ILE A 15 -6.46 -2.52 5.43
C ILE A 15 -7.82 -3.16 5.74
N THR A 16 -8.85 -2.80 4.98
CA THR A 16 -10.25 -3.11 5.33
C THR A 16 -10.71 -4.49 4.89
N VAL A 17 -10.21 -5.00 3.75
CA VAL A 17 -10.65 -6.28 3.18
C VAL A 17 -9.66 -7.40 3.48
N LEU A 18 -8.37 -7.09 3.56
CA LEU A 18 -7.33 -8.09 3.78
C LEU A 18 -6.83 -8.13 5.23
N GLY A 19 -6.36 -7.02 5.78
CA GLY A 19 -5.67 -6.99 7.07
C GLY A 19 -6.59 -7.15 8.28
N ILE A 20 -7.56 -6.24 8.46
CA ILE A 20 -8.48 -6.25 9.61
C ILE A 20 -9.26 -7.57 9.72
N PRO A 21 -9.85 -8.12 8.63
CA PRO A 21 -10.58 -9.39 8.71
C PRO A 21 -9.69 -10.57 9.09
N LYS A 22 -8.40 -10.55 8.73
CA LYS A 22 -7.43 -11.58 9.14
C LYS A 22 -7.17 -11.56 10.65
N ILE A 23 -7.01 -10.37 11.22
CA ILE A 23 -6.81 -10.21 12.67
C ILE A 23 -8.06 -10.63 13.45
N ALA A 24 -9.24 -10.36 12.89
CA ALA A 24 -10.52 -10.70 13.52
C ALA A 24 -10.95 -12.18 13.34
N SER A 25 -10.18 -13.02 12.63
CA SER A 25 -10.62 -14.38 12.29
C SER A 25 -10.55 -15.38 13.46
N GLY A 26 -9.87 -15.03 14.56
CA GLY A 26 -9.68 -15.89 15.72
C GLY A 26 -8.68 -17.04 15.51
N LYS A 27 -8.06 -17.16 14.32
CA LYS A 27 -7.02 -18.14 14.02
C LYS A 27 -5.64 -17.51 14.21
N GLN A 28 -4.75 -18.21 14.92
CA GLN A 28 -3.41 -17.70 15.21
C GLN A 28 -2.58 -17.46 13.93
N GLU A 29 -2.72 -18.33 12.93
CA GLU A 29 -2.04 -18.20 11.63
C GLU A 29 -2.47 -16.92 10.89
N ASP A 30 -3.77 -16.65 10.86
CA ASP A 30 -4.35 -15.46 10.24
C ASP A 30 -4.00 -14.18 11.01
N LEU A 31 -3.89 -14.26 12.35
CA LEU A 31 -3.48 -13.13 13.19
C LEU A 31 -2.06 -12.67 12.83
N VAL A 32 -1.11 -13.60 12.78
CA VAL A 32 0.28 -13.29 12.40
C VAL A 32 0.31 -12.74 10.98
N PHE A 33 -0.42 -13.37 10.06
CA PHE A 33 -0.48 -12.91 8.67
C PHE A 33 -1.11 -11.52 8.53
N GLY A 34 -2.16 -11.22 9.29
CA GLY A 34 -2.83 -9.92 9.31
C GLY A 34 -1.93 -8.79 9.81
N ILE A 35 -1.12 -9.05 10.85
CA ILE A 35 -0.12 -8.10 11.35
C ILE A 35 0.92 -7.81 10.27
N ILE A 36 1.44 -8.84 9.59
CA ILE A 36 2.39 -8.65 8.48
C ILE A 36 1.77 -7.82 7.36
N ILE A 37 0.51 -8.09 6.99
CA ILE A 37 -0.20 -7.30 5.98
C ILE A 37 -0.25 -5.83 6.39
N LEU A 38 -0.74 -5.52 7.60
CA LEU A 38 -0.99 -4.14 8.01
C LEU A 38 0.28 -3.34 8.29
N PHE A 39 1.32 -3.96 8.85
CA PHE A 39 2.50 -3.24 9.33
C PHE A 39 3.74 -3.37 8.44
N VAL A 40 3.76 -4.35 7.53
CA VAL A 40 4.91 -4.57 6.64
C VAL A 40 4.50 -4.41 5.18
N LEU A 41 3.58 -5.25 4.70
CA LEU A 41 3.25 -5.27 3.28
C LEU A 41 2.52 -3.99 2.84
N MET A 42 1.51 -3.53 3.59
CA MET A 42 0.74 -2.36 3.22
C MET A 42 1.54 -1.06 3.23
N PRO A 43 2.38 -0.78 4.24
CA PRO A 43 3.27 0.39 4.22
C PRO A 43 4.25 0.35 3.05
N ILE A 44 4.81 -0.81 2.72
CA ILE A 44 5.76 -0.95 1.60
C ILE A 44 5.06 -0.74 0.26
N ILE A 45 3.94 -1.42 0.03
CA ILE A 45 3.22 -1.39 -1.26
C ILE A 45 2.55 -0.03 -1.48
N SER A 46 1.68 0.37 -0.54
CA SER A 46 0.93 1.63 -0.66
C SER A 46 1.83 2.85 -0.48
N GLY A 47 2.78 2.80 0.46
CA GLY A 47 3.73 3.89 0.68
C GLY A 47 4.68 4.04 -0.51
N GLY A 48 5.21 2.93 -1.04
CA GLY A 48 6.03 2.94 -2.26
C GLY A 48 5.31 3.55 -3.45
N MET A 49 4.05 3.17 -3.71
CA MET A 49 3.25 3.75 -4.78
C MET A 49 2.95 5.23 -4.57
N ALA A 50 2.68 5.66 -3.34
CA ALA A 50 2.44 7.07 -3.03
C ALA A 50 3.71 7.91 -3.26
N ILE A 51 4.87 7.43 -2.79
CA ILE A 51 6.17 8.09 -2.98
C ILE A 51 6.54 8.15 -4.46
N PHE A 52 6.38 7.04 -5.18
CA PHE A 52 6.59 6.99 -6.63
C PHE A 52 5.68 7.99 -7.35
N GLY A 53 4.38 7.99 -7.02
CA GLY A 53 3.42 8.92 -7.59
C GLY A 53 3.75 10.39 -7.31
N TYR A 54 4.32 10.69 -6.14
CA TYR A 54 4.79 12.03 -5.77
C TYR A 54 5.98 12.47 -6.62
N TYR A 55 7.01 11.62 -6.78
CA TYR A 55 8.16 11.94 -7.61
C TYR A 55 7.82 12.02 -9.10
N ALA A 56 6.91 11.17 -9.58
CA ALA A 56 6.37 11.25 -10.94
C ALA A 56 5.63 12.56 -11.20
N LEU A 57 4.87 13.06 -10.22
CA LEU A 57 4.23 14.37 -10.33
C LEU A 57 5.20 15.55 -10.33
N LYS A 58 6.36 15.41 -9.68
CA LYS A 58 7.44 16.40 -9.73
C LYS A 58 8.20 16.39 -11.06
N GLY A 59 7.94 15.43 -11.95
CA GLY A 59 8.66 15.31 -13.22
C GLY A 59 10.08 14.75 -13.08
N GLU A 60 10.41 14.15 -11.93
CA GLU A 60 11.72 13.50 -11.69
C GLU A 60 11.94 12.27 -12.62
N TYR A 61 10.86 11.75 -13.22
CA TYR A 61 10.89 10.64 -14.18
C TYR A 61 10.54 11.10 -15.61
N SER A 62 10.59 12.41 -15.91
CA SER A 62 10.33 12.93 -17.25
C SER A 62 11.57 12.80 -18.15
N ASP A 63 11.38 12.40 -19.40
CA ASP A 63 12.48 12.22 -20.37
C ASP A 63 13.22 13.54 -20.67
N ASP A 64 12.59 14.71 -20.47
CA ASP A 64 13.22 16.03 -20.61
C ASP A 64 14.38 16.29 -19.62
N LYS A 65 14.64 15.37 -18.68
CA LYS A 65 15.70 15.44 -17.67
C LYS A 65 16.84 14.43 -17.89
N ILE A 66 16.81 13.65 -18.98
CA ILE A 66 17.83 12.65 -19.36
C ILE A 66 18.67 13.16 -20.54
#